data_AF-A0A497S9G3-F1
#
_entry.id   AF-A0A497S9G3-F1
#
_cell.length_a   1.000
_cell.length_b   1.000
_cell.length_c   1.000
_cell.angle_alpha   90.00
_cell.angle_beta   90.00
_cell.angle_gamma   90.00
#
_symmetry.space_group_name_H-M   'P 1'
#
loop_
_entity.id
_entity.type
_entity.pdbx_description
1 polymer ?
#
loop_
_entity_poly.entity_id
_entity_poly.type
_entity_poly.pdbx_seq_one_letter_code
_entity_poly.pdbx_strand_id
1 'polypeptide(L)'
;HIPKYEDLKLLFSEYLGDEYSKEDYEKQFSIRLGKLLEKFKRIEKIYSMEKDIPEKFMYELEKQKRAIAEARDKMGDVVSPSGFE
;
A
#
# COMPACT_ATOMS: atom_id res chain seq x y z
N HIS A 1 6.02 6.83 2.26
CA HIS A 1 5.61 8.01 3.04
C HIS A 1 4.21 8.38 2.60
N ILE A 2 3.27 8.49 3.53
CA ILE A 2 1.87 8.88 3.27
C ILE A 2 1.75 10.37 3.61
N PRO A 3 1.17 11.23 2.75
CA PRO A 3 0.94 12.64 3.07
C PRO A 3 0.03 12.78 4.29
N LYS A 4 0.23 13.80 5.13
CA LYS A 4 -0.67 14.02 6.27
C LYS A 4 -2.01 14.58 5.78
N TYR A 5 -3.08 14.23 6.48
CA TYR A 5 -4.43 14.73 6.16
C TYR A 5 -4.49 16.26 6.17
N GLU A 6 -3.88 16.92 7.16
CA GLU A 6 -3.92 18.38 7.30
C GLU A 6 -3.22 19.09 6.12
N ASP A 7 -2.15 18.52 5.59
CA ASP A 7 -1.44 19.07 4.42
C ASP A 7 -2.35 19.02 3.18
N LEU A 8 -3.05 17.90 2.98
CA LEU A 8 -3.97 17.72 1.85
C LEU A 8 -5.20 18.62 1.98
N LYS A 9 -5.75 18.75 3.19
CA LYS A 9 -6.89 19.63 3.46
C LYS A 9 -6.57 21.08 3.10
N LEU A 10 -5.38 21.56 3.48
CA LEU A 10 -4.93 22.91 3.13
C LEU A 10 -4.78 23.06 1.61
N LEU A 11 -4.08 22.14 0.95
CA LEU A 11 -3.81 22.19 -0.49
C LEU A 11 -5.10 22.20 -1.34
N PHE A 12 -6.08 21.37 -0.99
CA PHE A 12 -7.34 21.30 -1.73
C PHE A 12 -8.15 22.60 -1.57
N SER A 13 -8.21 23.14 -0.36
CA SER A 13 -8.88 24.42 -0.10
C SER A 13 -8.21 25.57 -0.85
N GLU A 14 -6.87 25.68 -0.79
CA GLU A 14 -6.13 26.81 -1.36
C GLU A 14 -6.09 26.82 -2.89
N TYR A 15 -5.94 25.65 -3.52
CA TYR A 15 -5.65 25.57 -4.97
C TYR A 15 -6.81 25.02 -5.80
N LEU A 16 -7.71 24.25 -5.19
CA LEU A 16 -8.85 23.63 -5.88
C LEU A 16 -10.19 24.24 -5.46
N GLY A 17 -10.23 24.99 -4.35
CA GLY A 17 -11.48 25.53 -3.80
C GLY A 17 -12.45 24.43 -3.33
N ASP A 18 -11.92 23.24 -3.03
CA ASP A 18 -12.70 22.05 -2.63
C ASP A 18 -12.39 21.66 -1.18
N GLU A 19 -13.40 21.16 -0.48
CA GLU A 19 -13.21 20.57 0.85
C GLU A 19 -12.72 19.12 0.72
N TYR A 20 -11.54 18.84 1.27
CA TYR A 20 -11.01 17.48 1.33
C TYR A 20 -11.42 16.79 2.62
N SER A 21 -12.23 15.74 2.50
CA SER A 21 -12.80 15.03 3.65
C SER A 21 -11.82 14.02 4.26
N LYS A 22 -11.96 13.75 5.57
CA LYS A 22 -11.24 12.64 6.22
C LYS A 22 -11.63 11.29 5.62
N GLU A 23 -12.87 11.12 5.18
CA GLU A 23 -13.32 9.89 4.56
C GLU A 23 -12.59 9.61 3.24
N ASP A 24 -12.40 10.63 2.40
CA ASP A 24 -11.62 10.52 1.16
C ASP A 24 -10.16 10.17 1.44
N TYR A 25 -9.57 10.83 2.44
CA TYR A 25 -8.22 10.52 2.91
C TYR A 25 -8.07 9.06 3.32
N GLU A 26 -8.92 8.59 4.21
CA GLU A 26 -8.94 7.20 4.67
C GLU A 26 -9.12 6.24 3.49
N LYS A 27 -10.06 6.52 2.60
CA LYS A 27 -10.36 5.68 1.44
C LYS A 27 -9.17 5.55 0.48
N GLN A 28 -8.49 6.66 0.20
CA GLN A 28 -7.37 6.77 -0.75
C GLN A 28 -6.08 6.17 -0.19
N PHE A 29 -5.77 6.44 1.08
CA PHE A 29 -4.49 6.08 1.69
C PHE A 29 -4.51 4.82 2.54
N SER A 30 -5.68 4.19 2.74
CA SER A 30 -5.77 2.88 3.40
C SER A 30 -5.06 1.79 2.60
N ILE A 31 -4.19 1.05 3.29
CA ILE A 31 -3.47 -0.09 2.72
C ILE A 31 -4.33 -1.35 2.86
N ARG A 32 -4.67 -1.96 1.72
CA ARG A 32 -5.49 -3.18 1.66
C ARG A 32 -4.56 -4.38 1.49
N LEU A 33 -4.16 -4.97 2.61
CA LEU A 33 -3.11 -5.99 2.66
C LEU A 33 -3.52 -7.27 1.91
N GLY A 34 -4.80 -7.68 1.97
CA GLY A 34 -5.29 -8.81 1.16
C GLY A 34 -5.13 -8.58 -0.33
N LYS A 35 -5.56 -7.41 -0.84
CA LYS A 35 -5.38 -7.04 -2.26
C LYS A 35 -3.91 -6.92 -2.63
N LEU A 36 -3.07 -6.46 -1.72
CA LEU A 36 -1.63 -6.34 -1.93
C LEU A 36 -0.98 -7.72 -2.06
N LEU A 37 -1.32 -8.69 -1.20
CA LEU A 37 -0.85 -10.07 -1.30
C LEU A 37 -1.24 -10.71 -2.64
N GLU A 38 -2.48 -10.53 -3.09
CA GLU A 38 -2.92 -11.04 -4.39
C GLU A 38 -2.14 -10.41 -5.56
N LYS A 39 -1.82 -9.10 -5.47
CA LYS A 39 -0.94 -8.45 -6.44
C LYS A 39 0.46 -9.08 -6.46
N PHE A 40 1.04 -9.36 -5.29
CA PHE A 40 2.37 -9.97 -5.18
C PHE A 40 2.40 -11.40 -5.73
N LYS A 41 1.40 -12.22 -5.42
CA LYS A 41 1.27 -13.58 -6.00
C LYS A 41 1.22 -13.55 -7.53
N ARG A 42 0.50 -12.58 -8.11
CA ARG A 42 0.44 -12.42 -9.56
C ARG A 42 1.80 -12.03 -10.16
N ILE A 43 2.52 -11.12 -9.49
CA ILE A 43 3.87 -10.69 -9.89
C ILE A 43 4.83 -11.89 -9.82
N GLU A 44 4.84 -12.62 -8.72
CA GLU A 44 5.65 -13.84 -8.53
C GLU A 44 5.42 -14.85 -9.65
N LYS A 45 4.15 -15.10 -10.01
CA LYS A 45 3.80 -16.00 -11.11
C LYS A 45 4.32 -15.51 -12.48
N ILE A 46 4.28 -14.21 -12.75
CA ILE A 46 4.78 -13.65 -14.02
C ILE A 46 6.29 -13.83 -14.10
N TYR A 47 7.01 -13.40 -13.06
CA TYR A 47 8.47 -13.39 -13.06
C TYR A 47 9.11 -14.76 -12.89
N SER A 48 8.41 -15.75 -12.32
CA SER A 48 8.91 -17.13 -12.26
C SER A 48 8.96 -17.83 -13.62
N MET A 49 8.26 -17.30 -14.64
CA MET A 49 8.31 -17.81 -16.01
C MET A 49 9.41 -17.16 -16.87
N GLU A 50 10.02 -16.08 -16.39
CA GLU A 50 11.05 -15.32 -17.10
C GLU A 50 12.44 -15.90 -16.82
N LYS A 51 13.28 -16.00 -17.86
CA LYS A 51 14.57 -16.71 -17.77
C LYS A 51 15.73 -15.89 -17.19
N ASP A 52 15.60 -14.56 -17.20
CA ASP A 52 16.70 -13.63 -16.87
C ASP A 52 16.40 -12.74 -15.65
N ILE A 53 15.68 -13.28 -14.66
CA ILE A 53 15.38 -12.55 -13.42
C ILE A 53 16.48 -12.76 -12.39
N PRO A 54 17.09 -11.69 -11.84
CA PRO A 54 18.08 -11.83 -10.77
C PRO A 54 17.47 -12.51 -9.54
N GLU A 55 18.18 -13.48 -8.95
CA GLU A 55 17.72 -14.16 -7.72
C GLU A 55 17.39 -13.18 -6.59
N LYS A 56 18.15 -12.08 -6.49
CA LYS A 56 17.91 -11.01 -5.52
C LYS A 56 16.51 -10.41 -5.63
N PHE A 57 15.95 -10.32 -6.83
CA PHE A 57 14.58 -9.84 -7.05
C PHE A 57 13.57 -10.79 -6.40
N MET A 58 13.69 -12.09 -6.67
CA MET A 58 12.78 -13.10 -6.10
C MET A 58 12.90 -13.17 -4.57
N TYR A 59 14.12 -13.05 -4.05
CA TYR A 59 14.36 -12.97 -2.60
C TYR A 59 13.63 -11.78 -1.96
N GLU A 60 13.77 -10.59 -2.54
CA GLU A 60 13.13 -9.39 -2.01
C GLU A 60 11.60 -9.44 -2.17
N LEU A 61 11.10 -10.02 -3.27
CA LEU A 61 9.67 -10.25 -3.49
C LEU A 61 9.07 -11.17 -2.40
N GLU A 62 9.74 -12.28 -2.10
CA GLU A 62 9.32 -13.20 -1.03
C GLU A 62 9.37 -12.55 0.35
N LYS A 63 10.43 -11.80 0.64
CA LYS A 63 10.56 -11.06 1.90
C LYS A 63 9.42 -10.08 2.09
N GLN A 64 9.07 -9.31 1.06
CA GLN A 64 7.95 -8.38 1.09
C GLN A 64 6.61 -9.11 1.25
N LYS A 65 6.40 -10.21 0.52
CA LYS A 65 5.17 -11.03 0.63
C LYS A 65 4.95 -11.53 2.06
N ARG A 66 6.00 -12.02 2.73
CA ARG A 66 5.95 -12.45 4.13
C ARG A 66 5.62 -11.29 5.08
N ALA A 67 6.31 -10.15 4.93
CA ALA A 67 6.05 -8.97 5.76
C ALA A 67 4.59 -8.48 5.65
N ILE A 68 4.02 -8.50 4.45
CA ILE A 68 2.61 -8.14 4.21
C ILE A 68 1.67 -9.16 4.87
N ALA A 69 1.98 -10.46 4.79
CA ALA A 69 1.17 -11.51 5.42
C ALA A 69 1.19 -11.36 6.96
N GLU A 70 2.36 -11.16 7.56
CA GLU A 70 2.50 -10.93 9.00
C GLU A 70 1.78 -9.64 9.45
N ALA A 71 1.87 -8.57 8.66
CA ALA A 71 1.13 -7.33 8.93
C ALA A 71 -0.39 -7.57 8.88
N ARG A 72 -0.85 -8.37 7.91
CA ARG A 72 -2.27 -8.70 7.75
C ARG A 72 -2.80 -9.50 8.94
N ASP A 73 -2.01 -10.46 9.42
CA ASP A 73 -2.37 -11.27 10.59
C ASP A 73 -2.45 -10.42 11.87
N LYS A 74 -1.60 -9.39 12.00
CA LYS A 74 -1.57 -8.51 13.17
C LYS A 74 -2.59 -7.37 13.13
N MET A 75 -2.82 -6.78 11.95
CA MET A 75 -3.54 -5.50 11.80
C MET A 75 -4.87 -5.66 11.05
N GLY A 76 -5.16 -6.83 10.50
CA GLY A 76 -6.34 -7.08 9.66
C GLY A 76 -6.11 -6.75 8.18
N ASP A 77 -7.18 -6.84 7.39
CA ASP A 77 -7.06 -6.75 5.92
C ASP A 77 -6.92 -5.32 5.39
N VAL A 78 -7.37 -4.33 6.16
CA VAL A 78 -7.33 -2.91 5.81
C VAL A 78 -6.68 -2.14 6.95
N VAL A 79 -5.59 -1.44 6.64
CA VAL A 79 -4.87 -0.59 7.59
C VAL A 79 -5.10 0.87 7.21
N SER A 80 -5.67 1.63 8.13
CA SER A 80 -5.85 3.08 7.99
C SER A 80 -4.50 3.80 7.89
N PRO A 81 -4.38 4.88 7.09
CA PRO A 81 -3.19 5.72 7.08
C PRO A 81 -2.80 6.27 8.46
N SER A 82 -3.76 6.45 9.37
CA SER A 82 -3.48 6.87 10.76
C SER A 82 -2.66 5.84 11.57
N GLY A 83 -2.63 4.58 11.14
CA GLY A 83 -1.82 3.53 11.77
C GLY A 83 -0.33 3.56 11.41
N PHE A 84 0.11 4.50 10.57
CA PHE A 84 1.49 4.64 10.09
C PHE A 84 2.15 5.97 10.48
N GLU A 85 1.53 6.73 11.39
CA GLU A 85 2.11 7.95 12.00
C GLU A 85 3.07 7.64 13.15
#